data_AF-A0A9E3VUB8-F1
#
_entry.id   AF-A0A9E3VUB8-F1
#
_cell.length_a   1.000
_cell.length_b   1.000
_cell.length_c   1.000
_cell.angle_alpha   90.00
_cell.angle_beta   90.00
_cell.angle_gamma   90.00
#
_symmetry.space_group_name_H-M   'P 1'
#
loop_
_entity.id
_entity.type
_entity.pdbx_description
1 polymer ?
#
loop_
_entity_poly.entity_id
_entity_poly.type
_entity_poly.pdbx_seq_one_letter_code
_entity_poly.pdbx_strand_id
1 'polypeptide(L)'
;MIKFIFKAILRDKNRSVLPVTVVAIGVFLTIALTGYLSGMLGDMIDQTARFQTGHVKVMSRAYAENIDQLPNDLALMDIEALHEELNRDFPNYTWVNRINFGGIIDAPDENEQSKGQGAAMG
;
A
#
# COMPACT_ATOMS: atom_id res chain seq x y z
N MET A 1 -3.86 51.75 9.42
CA MET A 1 -2.97 51.09 10.39
C MET A 1 -2.14 49.94 9.78
N ILE A 2 -2.75 48.99 9.04
CA ILE A 2 -2.01 47.85 8.42
C ILE A 2 -0.81 48.27 7.54
N LYS A 3 -0.94 49.33 6.73
CA LYS A 3 0.14 49.89 5.89
C LYS A 3 1.37 50.33 6.70
N PHE A 4 1.16 50.83 7.93
CA PHE A 4 2.25 51.27 8.81
C PHE A 4 3.03 50.07 9.37
N ILE A 5 2.34 48.98 9.70
CA ILE A 5 2.96 47.75 10.22
C ILE A 5 3.85 47.10 9.15
N PHE A 6 3.33 46.93 7.92
CA PHE A 6 4.13 46.41 6.81
C PHE A 6 5.37 47.26 6.53
N LYS A 7 5.21 48.59 6.54
CA LYS A 7 6.33 49.53 6.33
C LYS A 7 7.37 49.44 7.45
N ALA A 8 6.95 49.19 8.70
CA ALA A 8 7.85 48.99 9.83
C ALA A 8 8.63 47.65 9.73
N ILE A 9 7.94 46.56 9.36
CA ILE A 9 8.54 45.23 9.18
C ILE A 9 9.59 45.25 8.06
N LEU A 10 9.28 45.90 6.93
CA LEU A 10 10.19 46.03 5.78
C LEU A 10 11.38 46.94 6.06
N ARG A 11 11.20 47.97 6.90
CA ARG A 11 12.26 48.93 7.24
C ARG A 11 13.30 48.33 8.18
N ASP A 12 12.89 47.45 9.09
CA ASP A 12 13.75 46.93 10.16
C ASP A 12 14.08 45.44 9.98
N LYS A 13 14.78 45.15 8.87
CA LYS A 13 15.06 43.78 8.37
C LYS A 13 15.76 42.89 9.40
N ASN A 14 16.65 43.45 10.22
CA ASN A 14 17.41 42.67 11.20
C ASN A 14 16.55 42.15 12.37
N ARG A 15 15.43 42.84 12.68
CA ARG A 15 14.48 42.43 13.71
C ARG A 15 13.32 41.59 13.19
N SER A 16 12.97 41.71 11.91
CA SER A 16 11.81 41.04 11.33
C SER A 16 12.11 39.73 10.60
N VAL A 17 13.30 39.55 10.03
CA VAL A 17 13.63 38.36 9.22
C VAL A 17 13.65 37.08 10.06
N LEU A 18 14.28 37.11 11.23
CA LEU A 18 14.43 35.93 12.08
C LEU A 18 13.06 35.34 12.49
N PRO A 19 12.11 36.14 13.06
CA PRO A 19 10.78 35.64 13.42
C PRO A 19 9.97 35.16 12.21
N VAL A 20 10.01 35.90 11.09
CA VAL A 20 9.26 35.53 9.88
C VAL A 20 9.77 34.21 9.30
N THR A 21 11.08 34.03 9.22
CA THR A 21 11.69 32.79 8.72
C THR A 21 11.34 31.60 9.62
N VAL A 22 11.41 31.76 10.94
CA VAL A 22 11.05 30.68 11.88
C VAL A 22 9.59 30.26 11.72
N VAL A 23 8.66 31.21 11.64
CA VAL A 23 7.24 30.92 11.43
C VAL A 23 7.02 30.29 10.04
N ALA A 24 7.67 30.82 9.00
CA ALA A 24 7.55 30.29 7.64
C ALA A 24 8.03 28.84 7.56
N ILE A 25 9.19 28.52 8.16
CA ILE A 25 9.72 27.15 8.21
C ILE A 25 8.78 26.24 9.00
N GLY A 26 8.29 26.67 10.17
CA GLY A 26 7.38 25.86 10.99
C GLY A 26 6.08 25.52 10.26
N VAL A 27 5.48 26.51 9.60
CA VAL A 27 4.26 26.32 8.79
C VAL A 27 4.55 25.44 7.58
N PHE A 28 5.64 25.70 6.86
CA PHE A 28 6.04 24.90 5.70
C PHE A 28 6.23 23.42 6.08
N LEU A 29 6.99 23.13 7.13
CA LEU A 29 7.24 21.76 7.58
C LEU A 29 5.94 21.06 7.97
N THR A 30 5.03 21.76 8.63
CA THR A 30 3.73 21.21 9.03
C THR A 30 2.92 20.81 7.79
N ILE A 31 2.75 21.73 6.83
CA ILE A 31 1.96 21.48 5.61
C ILE A 31 2.62 20.41 4.75
N ALA A 32 3.94 20.48 4.58
CA ALA A 32 4.69 19.52 3.77
C ALA A 32 4.60 18.10 4.35
N LEU A 33 4.77 17.95 5.67
CA LEU A 33 4.67 16.65 6.31
C LEU A 33 3.25 16.09 6.26
N THR A 34 2.23 16.92 6.55
CA THR A 34 0.83 16.47 6.48
C THR A 34 0.45 16.07 5.05
N GLY A 35 0.87 16.83 4.04
CA GLY A 35 0.64 16.49 2.64
C GLY A 35 1.35 15.20 2.22
N TYR A 36 2.62 15.05 2.60
CA TYR A 36 3.42 13.86 2.31
C TYR A 36 2.83 12.60 2.94
N LEU A 37 2.48 12.65 4.23
CA LEU A 37 1.88 11.51 4.93
C LEU A 37 0.53 11.13 4.33
N SER A 38 -0.30 12.11 3.97
CA SER A 38 -1.59 11.85 3.34
C SER A 38 -1.44 11.18 1.97
N GLY A 39 -0.48 11.65 1.16
CA GLY A 39 -0.15 11.03 -0.13
C GLY A 39 0.35 9.60 0.03
N MET A 40 1.30 9.38 0.95
CA MET A 40 1.85 8.06 1.26
C MET A 40 0.78 7.08 1.74
N LEU A 41 -0.17 7.52 2.57
CA LEU A 41 -1.30 6.69 3.00
C LEU A 41 -2.20 6.32 1.83
N GLY A 42 -2.47 7.26 0.91
CA GLY A 42 -3.20 6.98 -0.33
C GLY A 42 -2.50 5.94 -1.20
N ASP A 43 -1.19 6.11 -1.41
CA ASP A 43 -0.38 5.17 -2.18
C ASP A 43 -0.36 3.78 -1.55
N MET A 44 -0.32 3.67 -0.22
CA MET A 44 -0.39 2.38 0.47
C MET A 44 -1.72 1.67 0.19
N ILE A 45 -2.84 2.39 0.22
CA ILE A 45 -4.17 1.83 -0.09
C ILE A 45 -4.20 1.32 -1.53
N ASP A 46 -3.73 2.11 -2.48
CA ASP A 46 -3.68 1.74 -3.90
C ASP A 46 -2.78 0.53 -4.15
N GLN A 47 -1.64 0.44 -3.46
CA GLN A 47 -0.75 -0.72 -3.54
C GLN A 47 -1.39 -1.98 -2.94
N THR A 48 -1.99 -1.88 -1.76
CA THR A 48 -2.73 -3.01 -1.15
C THR A 48 -3.86 -3.49 -2.06
N ALA A 49 -4.60 -2.56 -2.67
CA ALA A 49 -5.65 -2.90 -3.63
C ALA A 49 -5.07 -3.59 -4.88
N ARG A 50 -3.94 -3.13 -5.43
CA ARG A 50 -3.35 -3.77 -6.63
C ARG A 50 -2.79 -5.16 -6.35
N PHE A 51 -2.13 -5.37 -5.22
CA PHE A 51 -1.39 -6.60 -4.95
C PHE A 51 -2.18 -7.64 -4.15
N GLN A 52 -2.94 -7.23 -3.12
CA GLN A 52 -3.52 -8.17 -2.15
C GLN A 52 -5.02 -8.36 -2.29
N THR A 53 -5.79 -7.28 -2.40
CA THR A 53 -7.25 -7.35 -2.28
C THR A 53 -7.99 -7.19 -3.60
N GLY A 54 -7.45 -6.44 -4.55
CA GLY A 54 -8.26 -5.89 -5.63
C GLY A 54 -9.21 -4.81 -5.11
N HIS A 55 -10.06 -4.32 -6.01
CA HIS A 55 -11.22 -3.48 -5.65
C HIS A 55 -12.30 -4.29 -4.94
N VAL A 56 -12.42 -5.57 -5.30
CA VAL A 56 -13.33 -6.56 -4.71
C VAL A 56 -12.58 -7.88 -4.60
N LYS A 57 -12.69 -8.53 -3.44
CA LYS A 57 -12.11 -9.85 -3.16
C LYS A 57 -13.20 -10.84 -2.81
N VAL A 58 -13.19 -11.99 -3.48
CA VAL A 58 -14.05 -13.14 -3.15
C VAL A 58 -13.20 -14.16 -2.40
N MET A 59 -13.65 -14.58 -1.22
CA MET A 59 -12.98 -15.61 -0.42
C MET A 59 -14.00 -16.36 0.45
N SER A 60 -13.64 -17.56 0.89
CA SER A 60 -14.46 -18.29 1.88
C SER A 60 -14.37 -17.61 3.26
N ARG A 61 -15.40 -17.80 4.09
CA ARG A 61 -15.41 -17.24 5.46
C ARG A 61 -14.28 -17.82 6.31
N ALA A 62 -14.02 -19.11 6.19
CA ALA A 62 -12.94 -19.78 6.91
C ALA A 62 -11.55 -19.24 6.51
N TYR A 63 -11.34 -18.95 5.23
CA TYR A 63 -10.11 -18.30 4.75
C TYR A 63 -9.98 -16.88 5.32
N ALA A 64 -11.07 -16.11 5.35
CA ALA A 64 -11.08 -14.75 5.89
C ALA A 64 -10.70 -14.69 7.38
N GLU A 65 -11.17 -15.66 8.18
CA GLU A 65 -10.87 -15.75 9.62
C GLU A 65 -9.39 -16.07 9.90
N ASN A 66 -8.72 -16.75 8.97
CA ASN A 66 -7.34 -17.22 9.15
C ASN A 66 -6.35 -16.59 8.16
N ILE A 67 -6.69 -15.44 7.56
CA ILE A 67 -5.93 -14.84 6.47
C ILE A 67 -4.46 -14.57 6.80
N ASP A 68 -4.16 -14.28 8.07
CA ASP A 68 -2.80 -14.02 8.58
C ASP A 68 -1.88 -15.24 8.48
N GLN A 69 -2.45 -16.45 8.35
CA GLN A 69 -1.70 -17.71 8.23
C GLN A 69 -1.45 -18.14 6.78
N LEU A 70 -1.96 -17.40 5.79
CA LEU A 70 -1.95 -17.80 4.37
C LEU A 70 -2.44 -19.27 4.17
N PRO A 71 -3.68 -19.60 4.59
CA PRO A 71 -4.14 -20.98 4.69
C PRO A 71 -4.48 -21.55 3.30
N ASN A 72 -3.47 -22.09 2.62
CA ASN A 72 -3.60 -22.69 1.28
C ASN A 72 -4.55 -23.90 1.25
N ASP A 73 -4.72 -24.57 2.39
CA ASP A 73 -5.68 -25.66 2.58
C ASP A 73 -7.14 -25.18 2.54
N LEU A 74 -7.39 -23.89 2.80
CA LEU A 74 -8.70 -23.25 2.73
C LEU A 74 -8.95 -22.52 1.39
N ALA A 75 -8.09 -22.74 0.39
CA ALA A 75 -8.24 -22.16 -0.93
C ALA A 75 -9.53 -22.66 -1.61
N LEU A 76 -10.12 -21.80 -2.44
CA LEU A 76 -11.25 -22.18 -3.28
C LEU A 76 -10.76 -23.10 -4.40
N MET A 77 -11.38 -24.27 -4.51
CA MET A 77 -11.13 -25.27 -5.57
C MET A 77 -12.27 -25.24 -6.59
N ASP A 78 -12.01 -25.73 -7.80
CA ASP A 78 -13.02 -25.87 -8.88
C ASP A 78 -13.83 -24.58 -9.13
N ILE A 79 -13.10 -23.46 -9.29
CA ILE A 79 -13.65 -22.11 -9.34
C ILE A 79 -14.24 -21.72 -10.70
N GLU A 80 -14.24 -22.61 -11.69
CA GLU A 80 -14.72 -22.32 -13.05
C GLU A 80 -16.19 -21.88 -13.05
N ALA A 81 -17.05 -22.61 -12.34
CA ALA A 81 -18.47 -22.28 -12.24
C ALA A 81 -18.71 -20.94 -11.52
N LEU A 82 -17.91 -20.65 -10.50
CA LEU A 82 -17.96 -19.37 -9.78
C LEU A 82 -17.49 -18.22 -10.69
N HIS A 83 -16.46 -18.45 -11.51
CA HIS A 83 -15.95 -17.45 -12.45
C HIS A 83 -16.99 -17.13 -13.54
N GLU A 84 -17.69 -18.14 -14.07
CA GLU A 84 -18.79 -17.96 -15.01
C GLU A 84 -19.94 -17.13 -14.41
N GLU A 85 -20.35 -17.43 -13.17
CA GLU A 85 -21.37 -16.68 -12.45
C GLU A 85 -20.95 -15.22 -12.23
N LEU A 86 -19.73 -14.99 -11.77
CA LEU A 86 -19.19 -13.64 -11.52
C LEU A 86 -19.06 -12.81 -12.80
N ASN A 87 -18.65 -13.41 -13.92
CA ASN A 87 -18.58 -12.70 -15.21
C ASN A 87 -19.98 -12.37 -15.74
N ARG A 88 -20.96 -13.24 -15.53
CA ARG A 88 -22.35 -13.02 -15.95
C ARG A 88 -22.99 -11.88 -15.16
N ASP A 89 -22.81 -11.90 -13.84
CA ASP A 89 -23.49 -10.97 -12.95
C ASP A 89 -22.76 -9.61 -12.85
N PHE A 90 -21.44 -9.60 -13.05
CA PHE A 90 -20.59 -8.41 -13.00
C PHE A 90 -19.65 -8.31 -14.23
N PRO A 91 -20.19 -8.07 -15.44
CA PRO A 91 -19.40 -8.09 -16.67
C PRO A 91 -18.37 -6.95 -16.80
N ASN A 92 -18.51 -5.89 -16.00
CA ASN A 92 -17.59 -4.75 -15.99
C ASN A 92 -16.35 -4.97 -15.12
N TYR A 93 -16.27 -6.12 -14.42
CA TYR A 93 -15.17 -6.43 -13.51
C TYR A 93 -14.23 -7.44 -14.16
N THR A 94 -12.92 -7.27 -13.93
CA THR A 94 -11.91 -8.25 -14.33
C THR A 94 -11.61 -9.16 -13.16
N TRP A 95 -12.11 -10.39 -13.21
CA TRP A 95 -11.88 -11.40 -12.17
C TRP A 95 -10.59 -12.16 -12.42
N VAL A 96 -9.66 -12.12 -11.45
CA VAL A 96 -8.35 -12.79 -11.53
C VAL A 96 -8.19 -13.72 -10.35
N ASN A 97 -7.76 -14.94 -10.64
CA ASN A 97 -7.51 -15.97 -9.63
C ASN A 97 -6.11 -15.74 -9.04
N ARG A 98 -6.03 -15.62 -7.71
CA ARG A 98 -4.76 -15.41 -6.99
C ARG A 98 -4.74 -16.28 -5.74
N ILE A 99 -3.59 -16.89 -5.46
CA ILE A 99 -3.29 -17.61 -4.23
C ILE A 99 -1.92 -17.14 -3.75
N ASN A 100 -1.81 -16.84 -2.47
CA ASN A 100 -0.55 -16.44 -1.84
C ASN A 100 -0.02 -17.62 -1.06
N PHE A 101 1.21 -18.02 -1.28
CA PHE A 101 1.81 -19.15 -0.59
C PHE A 101 3.27 -18.91 -0.23
N GLY A 102 3.67 -19.42 0.94
CA GLY A 102 5.07 -19.59 1.29
C GLY A 102 5.57 -20.94 0.81
N GLY A 103 6.83 -20.99 0.40
CA GLY A 103 7.49 -22.22 -0.02
C GLY A 103 8.98 -22.19 0.26
N ILE A 104 9.63 -23.32 0.00
CA ILE A 104 11.09 -23.42 -0.03
C ILE A 104 11.44 -23.92 -1.42
N ILE A 105 12.28 -23.17 -2.14
CA ILE A 105 12.85 -23.63 -3.41
C ILE A 105 14.13 -24.37 -3.07
N ASP A 106 14.19 -25.63 -3.50
CA ASP A 106 15.37 -26.47 -3.38
C ASP A 106 16.08 -26.57 -4.74
N ALA A 107 17.40 -26.39 -4.73
CA ALA A 107 18.25 -26.53 -5.90
C ALA A 107 18.98 -27.88 -5.84
N PRO A 108 18.68 -28.83 -6.75
CA PRO A 108 19.35 -30.13 -6.75
C PRO A 108 20.77 -30.05 -7.32
N ASP A 109 21.63 -30.99 -6.90
CA ASP A 109 22.92 -31.26 -7.52
C ASP A 109 22.82 -32.30 -8.65
N GLU A 110 23.97 -32.71 -9.21
CA GLU A 110 24.05 -33.69 -10.30
C GLU A 110 23.54 -35.10 -9.92
N ASN A 111 23.37 -35.37 -8.62
CA ASN A 111 22.83 -36.63 -8.10
C ASN A 111 21.39 -36.47 -7.58
N GLU A 112 20.70 -35.38 -7.96
CA GLU A 112 19.35 -35.03 -7.49
C GLU A 112 19.24 -34.82 -5.97
N GLN A 113 20.37 -34.57 -5.29
CA GLN A 113 20.38 -34.28 -3.85
C GLN A 113 20.27 -32.77 -3.61
N SER A 114 19.59 -32.39 -2.52
CA SER A 114 19.44 -31.00 -2.08
C SER A 114 20.81 -30.35 -1.88
N LYS A 115 21.22 -29.47 -2.81
CA LYS A 115 22.48 -28.71 -2.71
C LYS A 115 22.32 -27.44 -1.89
N GLY A 116 21.12 -26.86 -1.90
CA GLY A 116 20.82 -25.64 -1.18
C GLY A 116 19.36 -25.25 -1.30
N GLN A 117 18.80 -24.76 -0.19
CA GLN A 117 17.41 -24.39 -0.06
C GLN A 117 17.27 -22.91 0.27
N GLY A 118 16.29 -22.25 -0.35
CA GLY A 118 15.96 -20.86 -0.10
C GLY A 118 14.47 -20.68 0.15
N ALA A 119 14.12 -19.80 1.07
CA ALA A 119 12.72 -19.40 1.25
C ALA A 119 12.22 -18.72 -0.03
N ALA A 120 10.99 -19.06 -0.42
CA ALA A 120 10.30 -18.50 -1.57
C ALA A 120 8.88 -18.11 -1.17
N MET A 121 8.32 -17.13 -1.88
CA MET A 121 6.94 -16.73 -1.74
C MET A 121 6.35 -16.52 -3.14
N GLY A 122 5.09 -16.90 -3.30
CA GLY A 122 4.31 -16.75 -4.52
C GLY A 122 2.96 -16.10 -4.25
#